data_AF-A0A250XVS7-F1
#
_entry.id   AF-A0A250XVS7-F1
#
_cell.length_a   1.000
_cell.length_b   1.000
_cell.length_c   1.000
_cell.angle_alpha   90.00
_cell.angle_beta   90.00
_cell.angle_gamma   90.00
#
_symmetry.space_group_name_H-M   'P 1'
#
loop_
_entity.id
_entity.type
_entity.pdbx_description
1 polymer ?
#
loop_
_entity_poly.entity_id
_entity_poly.type
_entity_poly.pdbx_seq_one_letter_code
_entity_poly.pdbx_strand_id
1 'polypeptide(L)'
;MKFKAEVQSTRGLTKENLVFLAQKLFNSNSTHLEDYSTMSVSWSQFNRENLPGRNYTFWQWFDGVMEVLKKHLKPHWNDGAILGFVNKQQAHDLLINKPDGTFLLRFSDSEIGGITIAWKFDSQERMFWNLMPFTTRDFSIRSLADRLGDLSYLIYVFPDRPKDEVYSKYYTPVPCEPATGNNVRILI
;
A
#
# COMPACT_ATOMS: atom_id res chain seq x y z
N MET A 1 0.40 19.68 10.75
CA MET A 1 -0.34 18.43 10.43
C MET A 1 0.44 17.23 10.94
N LYS A 2 -0.15 16.42 11.84
CA LYS A 2 0.51 15.28 12.51
C LYS A 2 1.13 14.27 11.55
N PHE A 3 0.43 13.93 10.45
CA PHE A 3 0.89 12.93 9.48
C PHE A 3 2.23 13.28 8.82
N LYS A 4 2.38 14.49 8.26
CA LYS A 4 3.63 14.93 7.63
C LYS A 4 4.81 14.90 8.61
N ALA A 5 4.57 15.33 9.84
CA ALA A 5 5.58 15.34 10.89
C ALA A 5 5.98 13.91 11.31
N GLU A 6 5.00 13.04 11.55
CA GLU A 6 5.23 11.67 12.01
C GLU A 6 5.93 10.81 10.95
N VAL A 7 5.47 10.90 9.70
CA VAL A 7 6.07 10.19 8.56
C VAL A 7 7.36 10.85 8.09
N GLN A 8 7.68 12.06 8.58
CA GLN A 8 8.82 12.87 8.14
C GLN A 8 8.84 13.08 6.62
N SER A 9 7.66 13.32 6.05
CA SER A 9 7.41 13.36 4.61
C SER A 9 6.97 14.76 4.17
N THR A 10 7.42 15.16 2.99
CA THR A 10 6.95 16.38 2.32
C THR A 10 5.54 16.20 1.74
N ARG A 11 5.15 14.96 1.43
CA ARG A 11 3.83 14.58 0.90
C ARG A 11 2.83 14.34 2.03
N GLY A 12 1.76 15.13 2.04
CA GLY A 12 0.67 15.00 3.00
C GLY A 12 -0.46 14.11 2.51
N LEU A 13 -1.57 14.16 3.24
CA LEU A 13 -2.83 13.56 2.80
C LEU A 13 -3.51 14.47 1.77
N THR A 14 -3.95 13.88 0.67
CA THR A 14 -4.77 14.53 -0.37
C THR A 14 -6.24 14.57 0.05
N LYS A 15 -7.09 15.28 -0.71
CA LYS A 15 -8.54 15.32 -0.45
C LYS A 15 -9.16 13.92 -0.53
N GLU A 16 -8.71 13.12 -1.50
CA GLU A 16 -9.13 11.74 -1.71
C GLU A 16 -8.76 10.86 -0.52
N ASN A 17 -7.56 11.08 0.05
CA ASN A 17 -7.15 10.38 1.28
C ASN A 17 -8.04 10.76 2.47
N LEU A 18 -8.44 12.03 2.59
CA LEU A 18 -9.33 12.48 3.66
C LEU A 18 -10.73 11.87 3.52
N VAL A 19 -11.28 11.79 2.31
CA VAL A 19 -12.55 11.10 2.05
C VAL A 19 -12.46 9.63 2.47
N PHE A 20 -11.42 8.91 2.08
CA PHE A 20 -11.23 7.51 2.50
C PHE A 20 -11.17 7.37 4.03
N LEU A 21 -10.46 8.27 4.72
CA LEU A 21 -10.37 8.24 6.18
C LEU A 21 -11.72 8.51 6.83
N ALA A 22 -12.51 9.44 6.29
CA ALA A 22 -13.85 9.74 6.76
C ALA A 22 -14.80 8.55 6.53
N GLN A 23 -14.78 7.94 5.34
CA GLN A 23 -15.52 6.71 5.04
C GLN A 23 -15.20 5.61 6.05
N LYS A 24 -13.91 5.38 6.32
CA LYS A 24 -13.45 4.39 7.29
C LYS A 24 -13.93 4.69 8.70
N LEU A 25 -13.77 5.92 9.16
CA LEU A 25 -14.09 6.32 10.53
C LEU A 25 -15.59 6.32 10.81
N PHE A 26 -16.39 6.81 9.87
CA PHE A 26 -17.84 6.89 10.01
C PHE A 26 -18.60 5.66 9.48
N ASN A 27 -17.88 4.68 8.94
CA ASN A 27 -18.48 3.54 8.24
C ASN A 27 -19.50 3.98 7.18
N SER A 28 -19.11 4.97 6.36
CA SER A 28 -19.96 5.64 5.38
C SER A 28 -19.47 5.36 3.97
N ASN A 29 -20.41 5.35 3.01
CA ASN A 29 -20.13 5.15 1.58
C ASN A 29 -20.11 6.46 0.78
N SER A 30 -20.29 7.64 1.43
CA SER A 30 -20.21 8.91 0.71
C SER A 30 -18.81 9.14 0.13
N THR A 31 -18.75 9.61 -1.11
CA THR A 31 -17.50 9.93 -1.82
C THR A 31 -17.20 11.43 -1.80
N HIS A 32 -18.11 12.26 -1.27
CA HIS A 32 -17.99 13.71 -1.27
C HIS A 32 -17.52 14.22 0.09
N LEU A 33 -16.42 14.98 0.10
CA LEU A 33 -15.84 15.50 1.33
C LEU A 33 -16.80 16.45 2.09
N GLU A 34 -17.64 17.18 1.36
CA GLU A 34 -18.62 18.13 1.92
C GLU A 34 -19.64 17.46 2.84
N ASP A 35 -19.99 16.19 2.57
CA ASP A 35 -20.94 15.43 3.39
C ASP A 35 -20.40 15.18 4.81
N TYR A 36 -19.08 15.25 4.99
CA TYR A 36 -18.41 15.08 6.26
C TYR A 36 -18.11 16.40 6.98
N SER A 37 -18.35 17.55 6.33
CA SER A 37 -17.95 18.87 6.83
C SER A 37 -18.62 19.25 8.16
N THR A 38 -19.84 18.77 8.41
CA THR A 38 -20.61 19.02 9.63
C THR A 38 -20.54 17.88 10.64
N MET A 39 -19.80 16.81 10.34
CA MET A 39 -19.72 15.64 11.21
C MET A 39 -18.71 15.86 12.34
N SER A 40 -19.07 15.43 13.55
CA SER A 40 -18.17 15.43 14.71
C SER A 40 -17.62 14.03 14.97
N VAL A 41 -16.34 13.95 15.33
CA VAL A 41 -15.69 12.69 15.75
C VAL A 41 -15.57 12.68 17.26
N SER A 42 -16.17 11.70 17.93
CA SER A 42 -15.97 11.50 19.36
C SER A 42 -14.61 10.85 19.64
N TRP A 43 -14.07 11.03 20.85
CA TRP A 43 -12.87 10.30 21.27
C TRP A 43 -13.07 8.78 21.25
N SER A 44 -14.29 8.32 21.54
CA SER A 44 -14.59 6.88 21.52
C SER A 44 -14.49 6.32 20.11
N GLN A 45 -15.10 6.98 19.12
CA GLN A 45 -14.99 6.60 17.71
C GLN A 45 -13.54 6.63 17.22
N PHE A 46 -12.74 7.59 17.68
CA PHE A 46 -11.36 7.74 17.24
C PHE A 46 -10.43 6.64 17.81
N ASN A 47 -10.53 6.32 19.10
CA ASN A 47 -9.52 5.48 19.77
C ASN A 47 -10.05 4.60 20.94
N ARG A 48 -11.35 4.29 21.01
CA ARG A 48 -11.88 3.31 21.97
C ARG A 48 -12.74 2.24 21.32
N GLU A 49 -13.59 2.63 20.38
CA GLU A 49 -14.46 1.74 19.63
C GLU A 49 -13.69 1.09 18.49
N ASN A 50 -13.88 -0.21 18.33
CA ASN A 50 -13.29 -0.94 17.22
C ASN A 50 -14.03 -0.64 15.92
N LEU A 51 -13.29 -0.61 14.81
CA LEU A 51 -13.90 -0.50 13.48
C LEU A 51 -14.80 -1.71 13.20
N PRO A 52 -15.89 -1.54 12.42
CA PRO A 52 -16.79 -2.64 12.07
C PRO A 52 -16.04 -3.83 11.45
N GLY A 53 -16.25 -5.03 12.01
CA GLY A 53 -15.60 -6.25 11.56
C GLY A 53 -14.10 -6.35 11.87
N ARG A 54 -13.56 -5.46 12.74
CA ARG A 54 -12.16 -5.45 13.16
C ARG A 54 -12.04 -5.51 14.67
N ASN A 55 -10.85 -5.92 15.13
CA ASN A 55 -10.49 -5.99 16.55
C ASN A 55 -9.56 -4.83 16.97
N TYR A 56 -9.61 -3.72 16.23
CA TYR A 56 -8.79 -2.54 16.47
C TYR A 56 -9.55 -1.25 16.16
N THR A 57 -9.09 -0.15 16.75
CA THR A 57 -9.67 1.19 16.59
C THR A 57 -9.17 1.89 15.33
N PHE A 58 -9.84 2.98 14.94
CA PHE A 58 -9.37 3.81 13.83
C PHE A 58 -7.94 4.32 14.06
N TRP A 59 -7.65 4.83 15.27
CA TRP A 59 -6.32 5.33 15.60
C TRP A 59 -5.24 4.26 15.50
N GLN A 60 -5.48 3.04 16.02
CA GLN A 60 -4.51 1.94 15.92
C GLN A 60 -4.16 1.61 14.47
N TRP A 61 -5.16 1.60 13.58
CA TRP A 61 -4.94 1.39 12.15
C TRP A 61 -4.12 2.53 11.53
N PHE A 62 -4.52 3.77 11.80
CA PHE A 62 -3.86 4.95 11.22
C PHE A 62 -2.42 5.13 11.72
N ASP A 63 -2.17 4.83 12.99
CA ASP A 63 -0.85 4.82 13.61
C ASP A 63 0.04 3.75 12.98
N GLY A 64 -0.48 2.53 12.79
CA GLY A 64 0.25 1.47 12.08
C GLY A 64 0.64 1.85 10.64
N VAL A 65 -0.23 2.59 9.93
CA VAL A 65 0.09 3.14 8.60
C VAL A 65 1.23 4.16 8.67
N MET A 66 1.19 5.09 9.62
CA MET A 66 2.27 6.08 9.79
C MET A 66 3.59 5.38 10.12
N GLU A 67 3.55 4.36 10.96
CA GLU A 67 4.74 3.63 11.41
C GLU A 67 5.41 2.86 10.27
N VAL A 68 4.65 2.12 9.44
CA VAL A 68 5.22 1.40 8.29
C VAL A 68 5.76 2.36 7.23
N LEU A 69 5.07 3.48 7.01
CA LEU A 69 5.55 4.53 6.12
C LEU A 69 6.88 5.11 6.61
N LYS A 70 6.93 5.52 7.87
CA LYS A 70 8.11 6.12 8.51
C LYS A 70 9.31 5.19 8.47
N LYS A 71 9.12 3.90 8.79
CA LYS A 71 10.20 2.92 8.89
C LYS A 71 10.71 2.39 7.56
N HIS A 72 9.82 2.13 6.60
CA HIS A 72 10.17 1.36 5.40
C HIS A 72 9.81 2.04 4.08
N LEU A 73 8.75 2.85 4.04
CA LEU A 73 8.12 3.24 2.77
C LEU A 73 8.18 4.74 2.48
N LYS A 74 8.86 5.54 3.31
CA LYS A 74 8.93 7.00 3.18
C LYS A 74 9.35 7.48 1.78
N PRO A 75 10.42 6.96 1.14
CA PRO A 75 10.80 7.38 -0.20
C PRO A 75 9.70 7.07 -1.24
N HIS A 76 9.14 5.85 -1.20
CA HIS A 76 8.05 5.42 -2.07
C HIS A 76 6.78 6.27 -1.90
N TRP A 77 6.47 6.70 -0.68
CA TRP A 77 5.36 7.61 -0.41
C TRP A 77 5.61 8.98 -1.02
N ASN A 78 6.80 9.56 -0.82
CA ASN A 78 7.17 10.87 -1.36
C ASN A 78 7.11 10.91 -2.89
N ASP A 79 7.52 9.83 -3.55
CA ASP A 79 7.55 9.70 -5.01
C ASP A 79 6.19 9.40 -5.65
N GLY A 80 5.13 9.28 -4.84
CA GLY A 80 3.82 8.93 -5.36
C GLY A 80 3.71 7.47 -5.80
N ALA A 81 4.64 6.59 -5.44
CA ALA A 81 4.60 5.16 -5.80
C ALA A 81 3.53 4.38 -5.03
N ILE A 82 3.10 4.92 -3.87
CA ILE A 82 2.04 4.36 -3.03
C ILE A 82 0.80 5.24 -3.13
N LEU A 83 -0.32 4.64 -3.54
CA LEU A 83 -1.64 5.28 -3.52
C LEU A 83 -2.22 5.27 -2.10
N GLY A 84 -2.08 4.14 -1.40
CA GLY A 84 -2.24 4.05 0.05
C GLY A 84 -3.69 3.98 0.52
N PHE A 85 -4.35 5.13 0.63
CA PHE A 85 -5.69 5.26 1.22
C PHE A 85 -6.79 4.94 0.20
N VAL A 86 -6.92 3.66 -0.14
CA VAL A 86 -7.87 3.14 -1.12
C VAL A 86 -8.41 1.79 -0.63
N ASN A 87 -9.74 1.63 -0.65
CA ASN A 87 -10.37 0.38 -0.21
C ASN A 87 -10.33 -0.68 -1.33
N LYS A 88 -10.71 -1.92 -1.00
CA LYS A 88 -10.68 -3.03 -1.96
C LYS A 88 -11.54 -2.77 -3.20
N GLN A 89 -12.72 -2.18 -3.03
CA GLN A 89 -13.64 -1.89 -4.13
C GLN A 89 -13.10 -0.79 -5.04
N GLN A 90 -12.65 0.32 -4.46
CA GLN A 90 -12.01 1.41 -5.21
C GLN A 90 -10.79 0.92 -5.98
N ALA A 91 -9.96 0.05 -5.37
CA ALA A 91 -8.81 -0.51 -6.06
C ALA A 91 -9.21 -1.39 -7.26
N HIS A 92 -10.28 -2.17 -7.12
CA HIS A 92 -10.85 -2.95 -8.21
C HIS A 92 -11.32 -2.02 -9.36
N ASP A 93 -12.10 -1.00 -9.05
CA ASP A 93 -12.70 -0.11 -10.04
C ASP A 93 -11.64 0.73 -10.78
N LEU A 94 -10.55 1.11 -10.08
CA LEU A 94 -9.41 1.79 -10.68
C LEU A 94 -8.60 0.91 -11.64
N LEU A 95 -8.60 -0.42 -11.42
CA LEU A 95 -7.77 -1.35 -12.18
C LEU A 95 -8.53 -2.08 -13.29
N ILE A 96 -9.84 -2.29 -13.19
CA ILE A 96 -10.59 -3.14 -14.14
C ILE A 96 -10.44 -2.71 -15.61
N ASN A 97 -10.33 -1.41 -15.87
CA ASN A 97 -10.18 -0.86 -17.23
C ASN A 97 -8.72 -0.56 -17.61
N LYS A 98 -7.74 -1.02 -16.83
CA LYS A 98 -6.32 -0.83 -17.11
C LYS A 98 -5.71 -1.99 -17.91
N PRO A 99 -4.53 -1.82 -18.52
CA PRO A 99 -3.79 -2.91 -19.15
C PRO A 99 -3.45 -4.03 -18.15
N ASP A 100 -3.24 -5.23 -18.67
CA ASP A 100 -2.77 -6.37 -17.86
C ASP A 100 -1.43 -6.06 -17.18
N GLY A 101 -1.24 -6.61 -15.98
CA GLY A 101 -0.07 -6.34 -15.14
C GLY A 101 -0.05 -4.94 -14.49
N THR A 102 -1.11 -4.14 -14.63
CA THR A 102 -1.25 -2.88 -13.88
C THR A 102 -1.57 -3.16 -12.41
N PHE A 103 -0.87 -2.50 -11.50
CA PHE A 103 -1.03 -2.68 -10.06
C PHE A 103 -0.99 -1.36 -9.29
N LEU A 104 -1.51 -1.41 -8.07
CA LEU A 104 -1.40 -0.33 -7.10
C LEU A 104 -1.13 -0.88 -5.70
N LEU A 105 -0.53 -0.04 -4.88
CA LEU A 105 -0.28 -0.31 -3.46
C LEU A 105 -1.31 0.41 -2.60
N ARG A 106 -1.94 -0.33 -1.69
CA ARG A 106 -2.91 0.20 -0.74
C ARG A 106 -2.67 -0.32 0.68
N PHE A 107 -3.01 0.48 1.68
CA PHE A 107 -2.94 0.06 3.07
C PHE A 107 -3.99 -1.02 3.35
N SER A 108 -3.59 -2.04 4.07
CA SER A 108 -4.44 -3.17 4.38
C SER A 108 -5.50 -2.79 5.41
N ASP A 109 -6.73 -3.20 5.15
CA ASP A 109 -7.80 -3.14 6.14
C ASP A 109 -7.82 -4.39 7.02
N SER A 110 -7.04 -5.44 6.75
CA SER A 110 -7.06 -6.68 7.54
C SER A 110 -5.88 -6.82 8.48
N GLU A 111 -4.79 -6.10 8.20
CA GLU A 111 -3.52 -6.20 8.91
C GLU A 111 -3.05 -4.78 9.24
N ILE A 112 -2.90 -4.46 10.54
CA ILE A 112 -2.41 -3.14 10.98
C ILE A 112 -0.98 -2.94 10.49
N GLY A 113 -0.70 -1.79 9.88
CA GLY A 113 0.62 -1.49 9.30
C GLY A 113 0.97 -2.37 8.10
N GLY A 114 0.01 -3.13 7.56
CA GLY A 114 0.18 -3.90 6.35
C GLY A 114 -0.05 -3.07 5.09
N ILE A 115 0.71 -3.35 4.03
CA ILE A 115 0.46 -2.85 2.67
C ILE A 115 0.24 -4.03 1.73
N THR A 116 -0.78 -3.96 0.88
CA THR A 116 -1.10 -5.02 -0.08
C THR A 116 -0.95 -4.51 -1.50
N ILE A 117 -0.63 -5.43 -2.40
CA ILE A 117 -0.59 -5.22 -3.84
C ILE A 117 -1.94 -5.67 -4.40
N ALA A 118 -2.67 -4.74 -5.01
CA ALA A 118 -3.80 -5.04 -5.87
C ALA A 118 -3.33 -4.99 -7.32
N TRP A 119 -3.61 -6.04 -8.09
CA TRP A 119 -3.23 -6.10 -9.51
C TRP A 119 -4.36 -6.63 -10.38
N LYS A 120 -4.38 -6.13 -11.63
CA LYS A 120 -5.23 -6.69 -12.68
C LYS A 120 -4.49 -7.85 -13.36
N PHE A 121 -5.20 -8.95 -13.55
CA PHE A 121 -4.76 -10.06 -14.38
C PHE A 121 -5.82 -10.37 -15.44
N ASP A 122 -5.46 -10.53 -16.71
CA ASP A 122 -6.42 -10.92 -17.75
C ASP A 122 -6.67 -12.44 -17.71
N SER A 123 -7.62 -12.87 -16.87
CA SER A 123 -8.08 -14.25 -16.78
C SER A 123 -9.61 -14.30 -16.89
N GLN A 124 -10.11 -15.27 -17.65
CA GLN A 124 -11.55 -15.52 -17.85
C GLN A 124 -12.31 -15.81 -16.54
N GLU A 125 -11.63 -16.25 -15.48
CA GLU A 125 -12.26 -16.61 -14.20
C GLU A 125 -12.06 -15.56 -13.10
N ARG A 126 -10.90 -14.86 -13.09
CA ARG A 126 -10.56 -13.89 -12.03
C ARG A 126 -9.70 -12.75 -12.55
N MET A 127 -10.34 -11.61 -12.77
CA MET A 127 -9.68 -10.41 -13.33
C MET A 127 -8.90 -9.57 -12.30
N PHE A 128 -9.05 -9.85 -11.01
CA PHE A 128 -8.54 -9.00 -9.94
C PHE A 128 -8.06 -9.80 -8.73
N TRP A 129 -6.87 -9.46 -8.25
CA TRP A 129 -6.26 -10.12 -7.10
C TRP A 129 -5.65 -9.14 -6.12
N ASN A 130 -5.62 -9.53 -4.85
CA ASN A 130 -4.87 -8.85 -3.80
C ASN A 130 -3.93 -9.88 -3.16
N LEU A 131 -2.65 -9.54 -3.05
CA LEU A 131 -1.72 -10.37 -2.30
C LEU A 131 -1.93 -10.23 -0.79
N MET A 132 -1.42 -11.20 -0.04
CA MET A 132 -1.32 -11.07 1.41
C MET A 132 -0.57 -9.78 1.76
N PRO A 133 -1.03 -9.00 2.75
CA PRO A 133 -0.35 -7.78 3.14
C PRO A 133 1.08 -8.05 3.62
N PHE A 134 2.02 -7.19 3.20
CA PHE A 134 3.36 -7.13 3.74
C PHE A 134 3.41 -6.18 4.92
N THR A 135 4.11 -6.60 5.97
CA THR A 135 4.27 -5.88 7.23
C THR A 135 5.72 -5.44 7.45
N THR A 136 5.97 -4.67 8.51
CA THR A 136 7.32 -4.36 9.03
C THR A 136 8.23 -5.59 9.12
N ARG A 137 7.69 -6.76 9.48
CA ARG A 137 8.47 -8.02 9.56
C ARG A 137 8.96 -8.43 8.18
N ASP A 138 8.10 -8.34 7.17
CA ASP A 138 8.43 -8.69 5.79
C ASP A 138 9.47 -7.73 5.20
N PHE A 139 9.33 -6.43 5.48
CA PHE A 139 10.26 -5.40 4.99
C PHE A 139 11.62 -5.43 5.68
N SER A 140 11.70 -5.98 6.88
CA SER A 140 12.98 -6.24 7.55
C SER A 140 13.78 -7.37 6.88
N ILE A 141 13.10 -8.30 6.19
CA ILE A 141 13.73 -9.42 5.49
C ILE A 141 14.10 -9.02 4.06
N ARG A 142 13.18 -8.35 3.35
CA ARG A 142 13.37 -7.94 1.95
C ARG A 142 12.54 -6.70 1.66
N SER A 143 13.15 -5.72 1.00
CA SER A 143 12.53 -4.42 0.74
C SER A 143 11.28 -4.55 -0.15
N LEU A 144 10.42 -3.52 -0.12
CA LEU A 144 9.25 -3.45 -1.01
C LEU A 144 9.66 -3.50 -2.48
N ALA A 145 10.69 -2.74 -2.86
CA ALA A 145 11.15 -2.65 -4.24
C ALA A 145 11.65 -4.00 -4.73
N ASP A 146 12.52 -4.69 -3.97
CA ASP A 146 13.04 -6.00 -4.37
C ASP A 146 11.91 -7.03 -4.51
N ARG A 147 10.93 -7.02 -3.59
CA ARG A 147 9.74 -7.88 -3.69
C ARG A 147 8.92 -7.60 -4.94
N LEU A 148 8.76 -6.34 -5.33
CA LEU A 148 8.09 -5.97 -6.58
C LEU A 148 8.91 -6.36 -7.83
N GLY A 149 10.24 -6.28 -7.73
CA GLY A 149 11.17 -6.73 -8.77
C GLY A 149 11.01 -8.21 -9.08
N ASP A 150 10.86 -9.05 -8.06
CA ASP A 150 10.67 -10.50 -8.19
C ASP A 150 9.37 -10.90 -8.92
N LEU A 151 8.36 -10.01 -8.92
CA LEU A 151 7.06 -10.26 -9.53
C LEU A 151 7.06 -9.76 -10.98
N SER A 152 7.49 -10.62 -11.91
CA SER A 152 7.59 -10.29 -13.35
C SER A 152 6.25 -9.95 -14.01
N TYR A 153 5.14 -10.46 -13.48
CA TYR A 153 3.79 -10.16 -13.97
C TYR A 153 3.27 -8.77 -13.55
N LEU A 154 3.97 -8.06 -12.67
CA LEU A 154 3.68 -6.67 -12.34
C LEU A 154 4.50 -5.75 -13.25
N ILE A 155 3.80 -4.97 -14.08
CA ILE A 155 4.40 -4.24 -15.20
C ILE A 155 4.21 -2.73 -15.03
N TYR A 156 3.02 -2.28 -14.66
CA TYR A 156 2.68 -0.85 -14.58
C TYR A 156 2.19 -0.46 -13.19
N VAL A 157 2.81 0.55 -12.60
CA VAL A 157 2.31 1.23 -11.41
C VAL A 157 1.19 2.17 -11.84
N PHE A 158 0.01 2.02 -11.24
CA PHE A 158 -1.12 2.90 -11.49
C PHE A 158 -0.72 4.39 -11.42
N PRO A 159 -1.19 5.23 -12.37
CA PRO A 159 -2.15 4.90 -13.43
C PRO A 159 -1.57 4.25 -14.69
N ASP A 160 -0.28 4.44 -15.00
CA ASP A 160 0.34 4.11 -16.29
C ASP A 160 1.89 4.21 -16.30
N ARG A 161 2.55 4.19 -15.13
CA ARG A 161 4.02 4.30 -15.06
C ARG A 161 4.68 2.92 -15.11
N PRO A 162 5.71 2.67 -15.94
CA PRO A 162 6.47 1.42 -15.91
C PRO A 162 7.05 1.12 -14.52
N LYS A 163 6.98 -0.14 -14.07
CA LYS A 163 7.49 -0.59 -12.76
C LYS A 163 8.93 -0.15 -12.54
N ASP A 164 9.79 -0.39 -13.52
CA ASP A 164 11.22 -0.10 -13.38
C ASP A 164 11.53 1.40 -13.38
N GLU A 165 10.72 2.24 -14.02
CA GLU A 165 10.86 3.71 -13.88
C GLU A 165 10.64 4.15 -12.43
N VAL A 166 9.69 3.52 -11.73
CA VAL A 166 9.32 3.88 -10.36
C VAL A 166 10.25 3.24 -9.32
N TYR A 167 10.62 1.96 -9.50
CA TYR A 167 11.26 1.15 -8.46
C TYR A 167 12.73 0.82 -8.70
N SER A 168 13.28 0.99 -9.92
CA SER A 168 14.68 0.56 -10.21
C SER A 168 15.71 1.19 -9.29
N LYS A 169 15.55 2.48 -8.97
CA LYS A 169 16.43 3.21 -8.03
C LYS A 169 16.41 2.69 -6.60
N TYR A 170 15.44 1.84 -6.25
CA TYR A 170 15.28 1.23 -4.93
C TYR A 170 15.68 -0.24 -4.89
N TYR A 171 16.01 -0.86 -6.02
CA TYR A 171 16.48 -2.24 -6.04
C TYR A 171 17.84 -2.35 -5.39
N THR A 172 18.03 -3.40 -4.59
CA THR A 172 19.32 -3.74 -4.04
C THR A 172 20.21 -4.21 -5.20
N PRO A 173 21.41 -3.60 -5.41
CA PRO A 173 22.31 -4.05 -6.45
C PRO A 173 22.63 -5.52 -6.23
N VAL A 174 22.41 -6.35 -7.25
CA VAL A 174 22.91 -7.72 -7.23
C VAL A 174 24.44 -7.60 -7.22
N PRO A 175 25.15 -8.12 -6.20
CA PRO A 175 26.59 -8.23 -6.30
C PRO A 175 26.86 -9.08 -7.55
N CYS A 176 27.46 -8.51 -8.58
CA CYS A 176 28.03 -9.33 -9.65
C CYS A 176 29.01 -10.28 -8.96
N GLU A 177 28.67 -11.57 -8.89
CA GLU A 177 29.66 -12.57 -8.54
C GLU A 177 30.78 -12.41 -9.59
N PRO A 178 32.03 -12.12 -9.18
CA PRO A 178 33.13 -12.34 -10.09
C PRO A 178 33.05 -13.81 -10.49
N ALA A 179 33.08 -14.08 -11.79
CA ALA A 179 33.15 -15.43 -12.32
C ALA A 179 34.45 -16.09 -11.82
N THR A 180 34.39 -16.68 -10.63
CA THR A 180 35.42 -17.56 -10.09
C THR A 180 34.76 -18.89 -9.83
N GLY A 181 35.27 -19.89 -10.55
CA GLY A 181 34.59 -21.14 -10.79
C GLY A 181 34.46 -22.06 -9.57
N ASN A 182 33.69 -23.11 -9.84
CA ASN A 182 33.53 -24.32 -9.04
C ASN A 182 32.94 -24.13 -7.65
N ASN A 183 31.61 -24.18 -7.55
CA ASN A 183 30.97 -24.87 -6.43
C ASN A 183 29.73 -25.62 -6.90
N VAL A 184 29.78 -26.95 -6.72
CA VAL A 184 28.72 -27.91 -7.03
C VAL A 184 27.56 -27.66 -6.07
N ARG A 185 26.36 -27.45 -6.61
CA ARG A 185 25.12 -27.43 -5.81
C ARG A 185 24.77 -28.86 -5.41
N ILE A 186 24.79 -29.16 -4.12
CA ILE A 186 24.11 -30.34 -3.58
C ILE A 186 22.62 -30.00 -3.53
N LEU A 187 21.83 -30.74 -4.31
CA LEU A 187 20.37 -30.78 -4.18
C LEU A 187 20.04 -31.68 -2.99
N ILE A 188 19.26 -31.15 -2.04
CA ILE A 188 18.42 -31.93 -1.13
C ILE A 188 16.98 -31.55 -1.43
#